data_AF-A0A182EM41-F1
#
_entry.id   AF-A0A182EM41-F1
#
_cell.length_a   1.000
_cell.length_b   1.000
_cell.length_c   1.000
_cell.angle_alpha   90.00
_cell.angle_beta   90.00
_cell.angle_gamma   90.00
#
_symmetry.space_group_name_H-M   'P 1'
#
loop_
_entity.id
_entity.type
_entity.pdbx_description
1 polymer ?
#
loop_
_entity_poly.entity_id
_entity_poly.type
_entity_poly.pdbx_seq_one_letter_code
_entity_poly.pdbx_strand_id
1 'polypeptide(L)'
;MAFETNMIVGPDKLESNFDSQSYLWDFYQHIDDPAMQMMIMLLPIIAERIDCYDSLLDFGAGPTIHVSVVFRNKIYLADYLPQNRNELLRWTTGQSLFDWTPVLKMIASVEGSGWLHLKEMEQYTKSKIVVSIFCLEYCSNSEMEYKEAVRNVADQVKPGGGI
;
A
#
# COMPACT_ATOMS: atom_id res chain seq x y z
N MET A 1 -13.03 39.81 12.16
CA MET A 1 -13.23 38.37 11.87
C MET A 1 -11.93 37.85 11.28
N ALA A 2 -11.12 37.18 12.10
CA ALA A 2 -9.93 36.49 11.64
C ALA A 2 -10.37 35.13 11.10
N PHE A 3 -10.01 34.81 9.87
CA PHE A 3 -10.14 33.45 9.35
C PHE A 3 -9.16 32.56 10.10
N GLU A 4 -9.65 31.57 10.85
CA GLU A 4 -8.82 30.49 11.34
C GLU A 4 -8.28 29.71 10.14
N THR A 5 -7.01 29.90 9.83
CA THR A 5 -6.20 28.96 9.06
C THR A 5 -6.07 27.68 9.88
N ASN A 6 -7.03 26.78 9.75
CA ASN A 6 -7.01 25.50 10.43
C ASN A 6 -6.99 24.36 9.40
N MET A 7 -6.10 23.41 9.68
CA MET A 7 -6.05 22.03 9.16
C MET A 7 -5.23 21.76 7.89
N ILE A 8 -3.97 22.19 7.84
CA ILE A 8 -2.94 21.27 7.32
C ILE A 8 -2.34 20.59 8.54
N VAL A 9 -2.67 19.31 8.73
CA VAL A 9 -2.10 18.48 9.80
C VAL A 9 -0.60 18.38 9.51
N GLY A 10 0.23 19.02 10.34
CA GLY A 10 1.67 18.84 10.26
C GLY A 10 2.06 17.36 10.51
N PRO A 11 3.21 16.89 10.02
CA PRO A 11 3.66 15.50 10.18
C PRO A 11 3.56 15.01 11.64
N ASP A 12 3.89 15.91 12.57
CA ASP A 12 3.90 15.73 14.03
C ASP A 12 2.53 15.38 14.63
N LYS A 13 1.44 15.59 13.88
CA LYS A 13 0.07 15.28 14.31
C LYS A 13 -0.58 14.16 13.48
N LEU A 14 0.11 13.62 12.48
CA LEU A 14 -0.46 12.56 11.64
C LEU A 14 -0.56 11.25 12.42
N GLU A 15 0.47 10.91 13.20
CA GLU A 15 0.50 9.70 14.02
C GLU A 15 -0.67 9.60 15.01
N SER A 16 -1.09 10.73 15.60
CA SER A 16 -2.16 10.76 16.61
C SER A 16 -3.57 10.89 16.03
N ASN A 17 -3.71 11.34 14.78
CA ASN A 17 -5.03 11.59 14.17
C ASN A 17 -5.43 10.55 13.12
N PHE A 18 -4.51 9.71 12.66
CA PHE A 18 -4.80 8.67 11.68
C PHE A 18 -4.99 7.30 12.33
N ASP A 19 -6.17 6.71 12.15
CA ASP A 19 -6.48 5.35 12.58
C ASP A 19 -6.58 4.40 11.36
N SER A 20 -5.66 3.44 11.29
CA SER A 20 -5.57 2.49 10.18
C SER A 20 -6.84 1.68 9.99
N GLN A 21 -7.48 1.31 11.08
CA GLN A 21 -8.67 0.48 11.06
C GLN A 21 -9.87 1.25 10.50
N SER A 22 -10.13 2.44 11.03
CA SER A 22 -11.19 3.34 10.53
C SER A 22 -11.00 3.63 9.04
N TYR A 23 -9.75 3.89 8.60
CA TYR A 23 -9.44 4.04 7.19
C TYR A 23 -9.81 2.81 6.35
N LEU A 24 -9.44 1.60 6.80
CA LEU A 24 -9.83 0.37 6.09
C LEU A 24 -11.35 0.17 6.06
N TRP A 25 -12.04 0.45 7.16
CA TRP A 25 -13.48 0.33 7.26
C TRP A 25 -14.22 1.30 6.33
N ASP A 26 -13.84 2.57 6.33
CA ASP A 26 -14.51 3.61 5.55
C ASP A 26 -14.33 3.42 4.05
N PHE A 27 -13.17 2.93 3.61
CA PHE A 27 -12.81 2.86 2.20
C PHE A 27 -12.93 1.46 1.59
N TYR A 28 -12.62 0.41 2.36
CA TYR A 28 -12.44 -0.94 1.79
C TYR A 28 -13.47 -1.96 2.28
N GLN A 29 -14.25 -1.69 3.33
CA GLN A 29 -15.27 -2.63 3.81
C GLN A 29 -16.38 -2.84 2.77
N HIS A 30 -16.85 -1.74 2.20
CA HIS A 30 -17.85 -1.68 1.15
C HIS A 30 -17.31 -0.77 0.05
N ILE A 31 -16.84 -1.38 -1.04
CA ILE A 31 -16.22 -0.64 -2.15
C ILE A 31 -17.30 -0.22 -3.13
N ASP A 32 -18.20 0.66 -2.67
CA ASP A 32 -19.32 1.13 -3.48
C ASP A 32 -18.96 2.40 -4.27
N ASP A 33 -17.91 3.11 -3.85
CA ASP A 33 -17.43 4.32 -4.53
C ASP A 33 -16.83 3.99 -5.92
N PRO A 34 -17.37 4.56 -7.00
CA PRO A 34 -16.89 4.28 -8.35
C PRO A 34 -15.43 4.65 -8.59
N ALA A 35 -14.91 5.70 -7.94
CA ALA A 35 -13.52 6.11 -8.13
C ALA A 35 -12.57 5.09 -7.46
N MET A 36 -12.93 4.57 -6.29
CA MET A 36 -12.17 3.51 -5.63
C MET A 36 -12.23 2.19 -6.40
N GLN A 37 -13.40 1.81 -6.91
CA GLN A 37 -13.53 0.65 -7.79
C GLN A 37 -12.64 0.80 -9.04
N MET A 38 -12.67 1.97 -9.68
CA MET A 38 -11.83 2.26 -10.84
C MET A 38 -10.33 2.13 -10.49
N MET A 39 -9.89 2.68 -9.36
CA MET A 39 -8.50 2.57 -8.90
C MET A 39 -8.07 1.10 -8.73
N ILE A 40 -8.87 0.29 -8.02
CA ILE A 40 -8.53 -1.12 -7.77
C ILE A 40 -8.53 -1.92 -9.08
N MET A 41 -9.50 -1.69 -9.97
CA MET A 41 -9.59 -2.40 -11.24
C MET A 41 -8.54 -1.96 -12.27
N LEU A 42 -7.99 -0.76 -12.16
CA LEU A 42 -6.94 -0.27 -13.06
C LEU A 42 -5.59 -0.92 -12.76
N LEU A 43 -5.30 -1.23 -11.50
CA LEU A 43 -4.00 -1.77 -11.09
C LEU A 43 -3.60 -3.06 -11.84
N PRO A 44 -4.45 -4.10 -11.98
CA PRO A 44 -4.12 -5.29 -12.77
C PRO A 44 -3.74 -4.97 -14.23
N ILE A 45 -4.42 -3.99 -14.83
CA ILE A 45 -4.15 -3.55 -16.22
C ILE A 45 -2.78 -2.87 -16.31
N ILE A 46 -2.41 -2.08 -15.30
CA ILE A 46 -1.09 -1.47 -15.20
C ILE A 46 -0.03 -2.56 -15.04
N ALA A 47 -0.24 -3.51 -14.12
CA ALA A 47 0.72 -4.58 -13.86
C ALA A 47 0.96 -5.48 -15.08
N GLU A 48 -0.06 -5.75 -15.91
CA GLU A 48 0.10 -6.48 -17.17
C GLU A 48 0.95 -5.72 -18.20
N ARG A 49 0.96 -4.39 -18.14
CA ARG A 49 1.73 -3.53 -19.06
C ARG A 49 3.15 -3.26 -18.59
N ILE A 50 3.46 -3.51 -17.32
CA ILE A 50 4.80 -3.38 -16.80
C ILE A 50 5.57 -4.65 -17.18
N ASP A 51 6.57 -4.47 -18.04
CA ASP A 51 7.47 -5.56 -18.47
C ASP A 51 8.30 -6.10 -17.29
N CYS A 52 9.11 -7.14 -17.51
CA CYS A 52 9.82 -7.87 -16.46
C CYS A 52 10.44 -6.98 -15.36
N TYR A 53 10.01 -7.20 -14.12
CA TYR A 53 10.59 -6.56 -12.92
C TYR A 53 10.93 -7.63 -11.88
N ASP A 54 12.04 -7.43 -11.15
CA ASP A 54 12.50 -8.40 -10.14
C ASP A 54 11.80 -8.20 -8.79
N SER A 55 11.45 -6.94 -8.47
CA SER A 55 10.86 -6.55 -7.21
C SER A 55 10.13 -5.21 -7.32
N LEU A 56 9.19 -4.98 -6.42
CA LEU A 56 8.40 -3.75 -6.29
C LEU A 56 8.60 -3.14 -4.90
N LEU A 57 8.75 -1.81 -4.81
CA LEU A 57 8.64 -1.06 -3.57
C LEU A 57 7.31 -0.29 -3.57
N ASP A 58 6.43 -0.62 -2.64
CA ASP A 58 5.19 0.10 -2.39
C ASP A 58 5.43 1.12 -1.27
N PHE A 59 5.78 2.34 -1.69
CA PHE A 59 6.16 3.43 -0.79
C PHE A 59 4.94 4.25 -0.39
N GLY A 60 4.64 4.30 0.91
CA GLY A 60 3.39 4.89 1.41
C GLY A 60 2.19 3.94 1.22
N ALA A 61 2.41 2.63 1.40
CA ALA A 61 1.40 1.59 1.19
C ALA A 61 0.15 1.76 2.08
N GLY A 62 0.25 2.53 3.16
CA GLY A 62 -0.76 2.62 4.19
C GLY A 62 -1.00 1.26 4.86
N PRO A 63 -2.20 1.02 5.40
CA PRO A 63 -2.57 -0.28 5.92
C PRO A 63 -3.12 -1.23 4.83
N THR A 64 -2.84 -0.97 3.54
CA THR A 64 -3.54 -1.60 2.41
C THR A 64 -2.70 -2.64 1.68
N ILE A 65 -3.36 -3.60 1.00
CA ILE A 65 -2.67 -4.72 0.32
C ILE A 65 -2.91 -4.80 -1.19
N HIS A 66 -3.81 -4.00 -1.73
CA HIS A 66 -4.29 -4.15 -3.12
C HIS A 66 -3.16 -4.06 -4.16
N VAL A 67 -2.20 -3.15 -4.01
CA VAL A 67 -0.98 -3.10 -4.84
C VAL A 67 -0.18 -4.41 -4.71
N SER A 68 0.10 -4.86 -3.48
CA SER A 68 0.81 -6.12 -3.24
C SER A 68 0.13 -7.32 -3.91
N VAL A 69 -1.20 -7.40 -3.77
CA VAL A 69 -2.02 -8.47 -4.35
C VAL A 69 -2.02 -8.42 -5.87
N VAL A 70 -1.88 -7.28 -6.52
CA VAL A 70 -1.86 -7.22 -7.98
C VAL A 70 -0.51 -7.70 -8.54
N PHE A 71 0.59 -7.18 -7.98
CA PHE A 71 1.91 -7.42 -8.55
C PHE A 71 2.49 -8.81 -8.17
N ARG A 72 2.26 -9.29 -6.93
CA ARG A 72 2.60 -10.66 -6.45
C ARG A 72 3.99 -11.17 -6.83
N ASN A 73 4.95 -10.27 -6.97
CA ASN A 73 6.37 -10.58 -7.06
C ASN A 73 7.06 -10.18 -5.75
N LYS A 74 8.39 -10.16 -5.67
CA LYS A 74 9.10 -9.70 -4.47
C LYS A 74 8.69 -8.25 -4.11
N ILE A 75 7.89 -8.09 -3.07
CA ILE A 75 7.29 -6.79 -2.69
C ILE A 75 7.92 -6.30 -1.40
N TYR A 76 8.32 -5.03 -1.39
CA TYR A 76 8.74 -4.29 -0.22
C TYR A 76 7.63 -3.33 0.17
N LEU A 77 7.08 -3.48 1.36
CA LEU A 77 6.06 -2.58 1.89
C LEU A 77 6.72 -1.55 2.80
N ALA A 78 6.41 -0.28 2.57
CA ALA A 78 6.92 0.85 3.32
C ALA A 78 5.81 1.86 3.63
N ASP A 79 5.76 2.35 4.86
CA ASP A 79 4.83 3.40 5.27
C ASP A 79 5.37 4.20 6.46
N TYR A 80 4.98 5.47 6.57
CA TYR A 80 5.37 6.37 7.67
C TYR A 80 4.82 5.96 9.02
N LEU A 81 3.55 5.55 9.05
CA LEU A 81 2.83 5.38 10.30
C LEU A 81 3.06 3.98 10.88
N PRO A 82 3.53 3.86 12.14
CA PRO A 82 3.72 2.55 12.77
C PRO A 82 2.44 1.71 12.78
N GLN A 83 1.27 2.32 12.96
CA GLN A 83 -0.02 1.62 12.93
C GLN A 83 -0.32 0.95 11.59
N ASN A 84 0.07 1.57 10.47
CA ASN A 84 -0.08 1.00 9.14
C ASN A 84 0.84 -0.20 8.94
N ARG A 85 2.13 -0.03 9.28
CA ARG A 85 3.12 -1.13 9.22
C ARG A 85 2.72 -2.31 10.10
N ASN A 86 2.19 -2.04 11.29
CA ASN A 86 1.69 -3.07 12.20
C ASN A 86 0.47 -3.80 11.61
N GLU A 87 -0.42 -3.11 10.89
CA GLU A 87 -1.54 -3.75 10.21
C GLU A 87 -1.08 -4.66 9.07
N LEU A 88 -0.11 -4.21 8.26
CA LEU A 88 0.49 -5.04 7.20
C LEU A 88 1.20 -6.27 7.78
N LEU A 89 1.90 -6.12 8.91
CA LEU A 89 2.50 -7.24 9.62
C LEU A 89 1.44 -8.22 10.17
N ARG A 90 0.36 -7.71 10.74
CA ARG A 90 -0.77 -8.54 11.17
C ARG A 90 -1.37 -9.30 9.99
N TRP A 91 -1.60 -8.64 8.86
CA TRP A 91 -2.16 -9.30 7.69
C TRP A 91 -1.25 -10.40 7.14
N THR A 92 0.05 -10.13 6.99
CA THR A 92 1.04 -11.13 6.53
C THR A 92 1.18 -12.33 7.47
N THR A 93 1.00 -12.13 8.77
CA THR A 93 1.02 -13.20 9.79
C THR A 93 -0.34 -13.85 10.06
N GLY A 94 -1.40 -13.43 9.36
CA GLY A 94 -2.76 -13.98 9.52
C GLY A 94 -3.50 -13.50 10.78
N GLN A 95 -3.05 -12.40 11.37
CA GLN A 95 -3.61 -11.76 12.58
C GLN A 95 -4.43 -10.49 12.29
N SER A 96 -4.54 -10.07 11.02
CA SER A 96 -5.40 -8.94 10.64
C SER A 96 -6.87 -9.31 10.83
N LEU A 97 -7.66 -8.34 11.30
CA LEU A 97 -9.11 -8.49 11.48
C LEU A 97 -9.89 -8.08 10.24
N PHE A 98 -9.26 -7.38 9.31
CA PHE A 98 -9.92 -6.81 8.15
C PHE A 98 -10.10 -7.85 7.05
N ASP A 99 -11.34 -8.00 6.53
CA ASP A 99 -11.64 -8.93 5.44
C ASP A 99 -11.39 -8.29 4.08
N TRP A 100 -10.29 -8.69 3.44
CA TRP A 100 -9.91 -8.23 2.10
C TRP A 100 -10.67 -8.93 0.96
N THR A 101 -11.54 -9.90 1.25
CA THR A 101 -12.26 -10.69 0.22
C THR A 101 -12.95 -9.83 -0.87
N PRO A 102 -13.62 -8.71 -0.56
CA PRO A 102 -14.24 -7.86 -1.59
C PRO A 102 -13.21 -7.31 -2.59
N VAL A 103 -12.06 -6.84 -2.11
CA VAL A 103 -10.95 -6.35 -2.93
C VAL A 103 -10.37 -7.48 -3.78
N LEU A 104 -10.10 -8.64 -3.17
CA LEU A 104 -9.55 -9.80 -3.87
C LEU A 104 -10.47 -10.27 -5.01
N LYS A 105 -11.79 -10.27 -4.79
CA LYS A 105 -12.77 -10.58 -5.85
C LYS A 105 -12.70 -9.60 -7.01
N MET A 106 -12.55 -8.31 -6.72
CA MET A 106 -12.46 -7.27 -7.75
C MET A 106 -11.23 -7.48 -8.63
N ILE A 107 -10.07 -7.68 -8.00
CA ILE A 107 -8.81 -7.98 -8.69
C ILE A 107 -8.92 -9.26 -9.52
N ALA A 108 -9.39 -10.36 -8.92
CA ALA A 108 -9.54 -11.65 -9.60
C ALA A 108 -10.53 -11.61 -10.78
N SER A 109 -11.51 -10.72 -10.73
CA SER A 109 -12.48 -10.53 -11.83
C SER A 109 -11.83 -9.86 -13.03
N VAL A 110 -10.93 -8.90 -12.82
CA VAL A 110 -10.18 -8.25 -13.89
C VAL A 110 -9.13 -9.20 -14.48
N GLU A 111 -8.46 -9.99 -13.63
CA GLU A 111 -7.44 -10.95 -14.05
C GLU A 111 -8.00 -12.22 -14.71
N GLY A 112 -9.31 -12.47 -14.61
CA GLY A 112 -9.94 -13.70 -15.09
C GLY A 112 -9.53 -14.96 -14.32
N SER A 113 -8.96 -14.84 -13.11
CA SER A 113 -8.43 -15.94 -12.30
C SER A 113 -9.50 -16.70 -11.49
N GLY A 114 -10.73 -16.18 -11.43
CA GLY A 114 -11.87 -16.81 -10.76
C GLY A 114 -11.83 -16.75 -9.22
N TRP A 115 -12.99 -16.88 -8.58
CA TRP A 115 -13.12 -16.62 -7.13
C TRP A 115 -12.85 -17.83 -6.21
N LEU A 116 -12.60 -19.01 -6.76
CA LEU A 116 -12.32 -20.21 -5.96
C LEU A 116 -10.92 -20.17 -5.33
N HIS A 117 -9.99 -19.41 -5.93
CA HIS A 117 -8.58 -19.38 -5.59
C HIS A 117 -8.16 -18.14 -4.79
N LEU A 118 -9.10 -17.36 -4.23
CA LEU A 118 -8.78 -16.11 -3.52
C LEU A 118 -7.85 -16.32 -2.33
N LYS A 119 -8.04 -17.43 -1.58
CA LYS A 119 -7.13 -17.77 -0.48
C LYS A 119 -5.72 -18.08 -0.98
N GLU A 120 -5.60 -18.78 -2.10
CA GLU A 120 -4.30 -19.11 -2.69
C GLU A 120 -3.60 -17.86 -3.22
N MET A 121 -4.35 -16.95 -3.86
CA MET A 121 -3.87 -15.62 -4.27
C MET A 121 -3.34 -14.85 -3.06
N GLU A 122 -4.11 -14.80 -1.97
CA GLU A 122 -3.73 -14.09 -0.76
C GLU A 122 -2.46 -14.70 -0.12
N GLN A 123 -2.41 -16.02 0.03
CA GLN A 123 -1.25 -16.72 0.61
C GLN A 123 0.00 -16.61 -0.27
N TYR A 124 -0.17 -16.71 -1.59
CA TYR A 124 0.91 -16.50 -2.54
C TYR A 124 1.46 -15.08 -2.41
N THR A 125 0.59 -14.07 -2.33
CA THR A 125 0.99 -12.67 -2.09
C THR A 125 1.81 -12.54 -0.81
N LYS A 126 1.33 -13.09 0.31
CA LYS A 126 2.04 -13.06 1.61
C LYS A 126 3.44 -13.64 1.53
N SER A 127 3.62 -14.73 0.76
CA SER A 127 4.94 -15.37 0.58
C SER A 127 5.97 -14.50 -0.13
N LYS A 128 5.54 -13.41 -0.77
CA LYS A 128 6.40 -12.51 -1.53
C LYS A 128 6.73 -11.20 -0.82
N ILE A 129 6.12 -10.96 0.33
CA ILE A 129 6.22 -9.69 1.03
C ILE A 129 7.41 -9.69 1.97
N VAL A 130 8.16 -8.60 1.89
CA VAL A 130 9.15 -8.18 2.87
C VAL A 130 8.65 -6.85 3.45
N VAL A 131 8.12 -6.88 4.67
CA VAL A 131 7.72 -5.65 5.36
C VAL A 131 8.98 -4.96 5.87
N SER A 132 9.29 -3.78 5.34
CA SER A 132 10.36 -2.94 5.87
C SER A 132 9.81 -2.02 6.95
N ILE A 133 10.43 -2.04 8.13
CA ILE A 133 9.87 -1.41 9.34
C ILE A 133 10.27 0.08 9.46
N PHE A 134 11.20 0.59 8.65
CA PHE A 134 11.68 1.97 8.74
C PHE A 134 12.10 2.46 7.37
N CYS A 135 11.31 3.30 6.69
CA CYS A 135 11.63 3.62 5.29
C CYS A 135 12.54 4.85 5.11
N LEU A 136 12.15 6.09 5.42
CA LEU A 136 13.05 7.24 5.16
C LEU A 136 12.92 8.38 6.18
N GLU A 137 11.69 8.78 6.45
CA GLU A 137 11.18 9.64 7.52
C GLU A 137 11.63 9.34 8.95
N TYR A 138 11.69 8.08 9.42
CA TYR A 138 12.26 7.79 10.75
C TYR A 138 13.78 8.05 10.82
N CYS A 139 14.42 8.21 9.66
CA CYS A 139 15.83 8.56 9.50
C CYS A 139 16.04 10.00 9.02
N SER A 140 14.96 10.78 8.84
CA SER A 140 14.99 12.12 8.26
C SER A 140 14.32 13.12 9.20
N ASN A 141 15.08 14.08 9.70
CA ASN A 141 14.62 15.11 10.62
C ASN A 141 14.12 16.38 9.88
N SER A 142 14.15 16.39 8.55
CA SER A 142 13.71 17.54 7.74
C SER A 142 13.15 17.12 6.38
N GLU A 143 12.35 18.00 5.77
CA GLU A 143 11.83 17.84 4.41
C GLU A 143 12.95 17.67 3.37
N MET A 144 14.11 18.30 3.62
CA MET A 144 15.28 18.18 2.74
C MET A 144 15.90 16.79 2.81
N GLU A 145 16.11 16.26 4.02
CA GLU A 145 16.62 14.90 4.24
C GLU A 145 15.65 13.86 3.69
N TYR A 146 14.34 14.06 3.84
CA TYR A 146 13.33 13.19 3.24
C TYR A 146 13.39 13.20 1.71
N LYS A 147 13.46 14.39 1.08
CA LYS A 147 13.60 14.51 -0.39
C LYS A 147 14.86 13.84 -0.90
N GLU A 148 15.96 13.93 -0.16
CA GLU A 148 17.21 13.27 -0.48
C GLU A 148 17.11 11.75 -0.29
N ALA A 149 16.47 11.29 0.78
CA ALA A 149 16.23 9.88 1.04
C ALA A 149 15.33 9.25 -0.05
N VAL A 150 14.29 9.96 -0.49
CA VAL A 150 13.43 9.54 -1.62
C VAL A 150 14.24 9.50 -2.91
N ARG A 151 15.09 10.50 -3.16
CA ARG A 151 16.00 10.51 -4.31
C ARG A 151 16.96 9.32 -4.28
N ASN A 152 17.51 8.99 -3.12
CA ASN A 152 18.38 7.84 -2.92
C ASN A 152 17.65 6.51 -3.15
N VAL A 153 16.38 6.41 -2.78
CA VAL A 153 15.54 5.24 -3.09
C VAL A 153 15.25 5.17 -4.58
N ALA A 154 14.94 6.29 -5.22
CA ALA A 154 14.76 6.37 -6.67
C ALA A 154 16.04 5.96 -7.43
N ASP A 155 17.23 6.29 -6.89
CA ASP A 155 18.51 5.86 -7.45
C ASP A 155 18.78 4.35 -7.28
N GLN A 156 18.03 3.64 -6.43
CA GLN A 156 18.06 2.18 -6.34
C GLN A 156 17.20 1.49 -7.40
N VAL A 157 16.39 2.24 -8.15
CA VAL A 157 15.71 1.71 -9.34
C VAL A 157 16.79 1.36 -10.35
N LYS A 158 16.90 0.06 -10.69
CA LYS A 158 17.88 -0.42 -11.66
C LYS A 158 17.74 0.36 -12.98
N PRO A 159 18.83 0.60 -13.73
CA PRO A 159 18.72 1.21 -15.06
C PRO A 159 17.66 0.50 -15.92
N GLY A 160 16.65 1.26 -16.36
CA GLY A 160 15.49 0.73 -17.11
C GLY A 160 14.26 0.36 -16.27
N GLY A 161 14.33 0.46 -14.94
CA GLY A 161 13.18 0.33 -14.05
C GLY A 161 12.29 1.58 -14.07
N GLY A 162 10.98 1.37 -13.88
CA GLY A 162 9.99 2.45 -13.78
C GLY A 162 9.75 2.90 -12.34
N ILE A 163 9.20 4.10 -12.19
CA ILE A 163 8.57 4.62 -10.97
C ILE A 163 7.06 4.67 -11.23
#